data_AF-A0A3D0G6M5-F1
#
_entry.id   AF-A0A3D0G6M5-F1
#
_cell.length_a   1.000
_cell.length_b   1.000
_cell.length_c   1.000
_cell.angle_alpha   90.00
_cell.angle_beta   90.00
_cell.angle_gamma   90.00
#
_symmetry.space_group_name_H-M   'P 1'
#
loop_
_entity.id
_entity.type
_entity.pdbx_description
1 polymer ?
#
loop_
_entity_poly.entity_id
_entity_poly.type
_entity_poly.pdbx_seq_one_letter_code
_entity_poly.pdbx_strand_id
1 'polypeptide(L)'
;MSKFALTVTCPSKIGIVAAIANFLADHGCNITDSAQFDDPETDHFFMRVSFNSEKNVALEALAADFPEVAKGFDMDFAFHDEATKMKVVIMVSRFGHCLNDLLYRWRIGALPIDIVAVISNHMDYQKVVVNHDIPFHHIKVTPENKPDAEARIMQVVEDTEADLIVLARYMQILSDEMCQKMSGRIINIHHSFLPSFKGANPYKQAFERGVKLIGATAHYVTADLDEGPIIEQDIVRITHAQSPQDYV
;
A
#
# COMPACT_ATOMS: atom_id res chain seq x y z
N MET A 1 -10.78 1.48 25.63
CA MET A 1 -11.14 2.63 24.79
C MET A 1 -10.82 2.22 23.36
N SER A 2 -11.80 2.25 22.48
CA SER A 2 -11.61 1.95 21.07
C SER A 2 -10.88 3.11 20.39
N LYS A 3 -9.85 2.79 19.59
CA LYS A 3 -9.05 3.76 18.83
C LYS A 3 -9.50 3.74 17.38
N PHE A 4 -9.90 4.88 16.88
CA PHE A 4 -10.40 5.03 15.53
C PHE A 4 -9.60 6.09 14.78
N ALA A 5 -9.59 5.97 13.45
CA ALA A 5 -9.08 6.99 12.57
C ALA A 5 -10.14 7.40 11.54
N LEU A 6 -10.17 8.68 11.21
CA LEU A 6 -10.95 9.25 10.11
C LEU A 6 -9.98 9.82 9.09
N THR A 7 -10.13 9.41 7.83
CA THR A 7 -9.47 10.04 6.68
C THR A 7 -10.50 10.83 5.87
N VAL A 8 -10.11 12.01 5.40
CA VAL A 8 -10.97 12.91 4.61
C VAL A 8 -10.17 13.51 3.46
N THR A 9 -10.79 13.55 2.29
CA THR A 9 -10.37 14.34 1.12
C THR A 9 -11.57 15.14 0.60
N CYS A 10 -11.41 16.43 0.33
CA CYS A 10 -12.49 17.25 -0.24
C CYS A 10 -11.94 18.51 -0.94
N PRO A 11 -12.76 19.26 -1.71
CA PRO A 11 -12.38 20.59 -2.16
C PRO A 11 -12.05 21.53 -0.99
N SER A 12 -11.07 22.41 -1.17
CA SER A 12 -10.65 23.33 -0.11
C SER A 12 -11.73 24.36 0.21
N LYS A 13 -12.03 24.52 1.50
CA LYS A 13 -13.08 25.44 1.99
C LYS A 13 -12.88 25.80 3.46
N ILE A 14 -13.23 27.04 3.81
CA ILE A 14 -13.27 27.47 5.21
C ILE A 14 -14.27 26.62 6.00
N GLY A 15 -13.85 26.12 7.16
CA GLY A 15 -14.73 25.46 8.13
C GLY A 15 -14.64 23.93 8.18
N ILE A 16 -13.88 23.28 7.29
CA ILE A 16 -13.73 21.81 7.24
C ILE A 16 -13.26 21.25 8.59
N VAL A 17 -12.13 21.76 9.10
CA VAL A 17 -11.54 21.31 10.38
C VAL A 17 -12.52 21.52 11.55
N ALA A 18 -13.22 22.66 11.58
CA ALA A 18 -14.18 22.96 12.64
C ALA A 18 -15.38 22.00 12.58
N ALA A 19 -15.89 21.69 11.39
CA ALA A 19 -17.02 20.77 11.21
C ALA A 19 -16.66 19.35 11.70
N ILE A 20 -15.48 18.84 11.33
CA ILE A 20 -14.99 17.53 11.75
C ILE A 20 -14.76 17.50 13.27
N ALA A 21 -14.08 18.52 13.82
CA ALA A 21 -13.78 18.57 15.25
C ALA A 21 -15.07 18.67 16.10
N ASN A 22 -16.03 19.50 15.68
CA ASN A 22 -17.33 19.62 16.36
C ASN A 22 -18.11 18.32 16.28
N PHE A 23 -18.18 17.67 15.11
CA PHE A 23 -18.82 16.37 14.96
C PHE A 23 -18.27 15.35 15.95
N LEU A 24 -16.95 15.20 16.02
CA LEU A 24 -16.32 14.25 16.94
C LEU A 24 -16.61 14.61 18.41
N ALA A 25 -16.52 15.89 18.77
CA ALA A 25 -16.82 16.36 20.12
C ALA A 25 -18.30 16.11 20.53
N ASP A 26 -19.25 16.35 19.63
CA ASP A 26 -20.68 16.12 19.86
C ASP A 26 -20.98 14.64 20.12
N HIS A 27 -20.23 13.74 19.48
CA HIS A 27 -20.30 12.29 19.71
C HIS A 27 -19.46 11.83 20.92
N GLY A 28 -18.85 12.73 21.69
CA GLY A 28 -18.02 12.39 22.84
C GLY A 28 -16.74 11.63 22.44
N CYS A 29 -16.19 11.95 21.27
CA CYS A 29 -14.90 11.46 20.83
C CYS A 29 -13.81 12.48 21.18
N ASN A 30 -12.70 11.99 21.72
CA ASN A 30 -11.53 12.81 22.04
C ASN A 30 -10.43 12.57 21.00
N ILE A 31 -9.98 13.64 20.34
CA ILE A 31 -8.91 13.59 19.33
C ILE A 31 -7.57 13.36 20.01
N THR A 32 -6.83 12.36 19.55
CA THR A 32 -5.49 12.02 20.07
C THR A 32 -4.36 12.43 19.16
N ASP A 33 -4.62 12.48 17.84
CA ASP A 33 -3.67 12.92 16.83
C ASP A 33 -4.45 13.53 15.65
N SER A 34 -3.91 14.58 15.03
CA SER A 34 -4.57 15.28 13.92
C SER A 34 -3.54 15.89 13.01
N ALA A 35 -3.64 15.57 11.73
CA ALA A 35 -2.83 16.16 10.67
C ALA A 35 -3.73 16.57 9.51
N GLN A 36 -3.43 17.72 8.91
CA GLN A 36 -4.12 18.21 7.74
C GLN A 36 -3.16 18.88 6.77
N PHE A 37 -3.54 18.89 5.50
CA PHE A 37 -2.83 19.57 4.43
C PHE A 37 -3.84 20.17 3.47
N ASP A 38 -3.63 21.43 3.12
CA ASP A 38 -4.43 22.17 2.15
C ASP A 38 -3.52 22.44 0.95
N ASP A 39 -3.84 21.86 -0.18
CA ASP A 39 -3.05 21.95 -1.40
C ASP A 39 -3.59 23.08 -2.29
N PRO A 40 -2.90 24.23 -2.35
CA PRO A 40 -3.36 25.37 -3.14
C PRO A 40 -3.22 25.14 -4.66
N GLU A 41 -2.46 24.13 -5.11
CA GLU A 41 -2.30 23.85 -6.53
C GLU A 41 -3.47 23.02 -7.08
N THR A 42 -3.97 22.09 -6.28
CA THR A 42 -5.09 21.21 -6.66
C THR A 42 -6.44 21.66 -6.08
N ASP A 43 -6.46 22.65 -5.19
CA ASP A 43 -7.64 23.13 -4.45
C ASP A 43 -8.31 22.00 -3.65
N HIS A 44 -7.49 21.09 -3.10
CA HIS A 44 -7.94 19.95 -2.30
C HIS A 44 -7.39 20.02 -0.87
N PHE A 45 -8.24 19.64 0.06
CA PHE A 45 -7.94 19.50 1.48
C PHE A 45 -7.90 18.02 1.87
N PHE A 46 -6.90 17.66 2.66
CA PHE A 46 -6.67 16.32 3.18
C PHE A 46 -6.56 16.36 4.70
N MET A 47 -7.17 15.40 5.39
CA MET A 47 -7.07 15.30 6.84
C MET A 47 -7.06 13.84 7.30
N ARG A 48 -6.22 13.55 8.29
CA ARG A 48 -6.25 12.32 9.08
C ARG A 48 -6.40 12.70 10.55
N VAL A 49 -7.41 12.16 11.20
CA VAL A 49 -7.66 12.35 12.63
C VAL A 49 -7.70 11.00 13.32
N SER A 50 -6.88 10.80 14.34
CA SER A 50 -6.99 9.65 15.25
C SER A 50 -7.69 10.10 16.52
N PHE A 51 -8.64 9.30 17.02
CA PHE A 51 -9.46 9.66 18.15
C PHE A 51 -9.92 8.43 18.95
N ASN A 52 -10.26 8.67 20.22
CA ASN A 52 -10.87 7.68 21.10
C ASN A 52 -12.34 8.01 21.30
N SER A 53 -13.22 7.00 21.26
CA SER A 53 -14.60 7.18 21.72
C SER A 53 -14.67 7.01 23.25
N GLU A 54 -14.88 8.11 23.98
CA GLU A 54 -14.93 8.06 25.46
C GLU A 54 -16.26 7.52 25.97
N LYS A 55 -17.33 7.68 25.18
CA LYS A 55 -18.67 7.17 25.47
C LYS A 55 -18.92 5.76 24.90
N ASN A 56 -17.89 5.10 24.37
CA ASN A 56 -17.97 3.82 23.66
C ASN A 56 -19.01 3.84 22.52
N VAL A 57 -19.10 4.96 21.80
CA VAL A 57 -19.86 5.05 20.55
C VAL A 57 -19.22 4.11 19.54
N ALA A 58 -20.04 3.27 18.93
CA ALA A 58 -19.60 2.32 17.90
C ALA A 58 -19.19 3.07 16.62
N LEU A 59 -18.22 2.53 15.88
CA LEU A 59 -17.72 3.14 14.65
C LEU A 59 -18.83 3.28 13.61
N GLU A 60 -19.75 2.30 13.57
CA GLU A 60 -20.89 2.26 12.66
C GLU A 60 -21.86 3.41 12.93
N ALA A 61 -22.03 3.82 14.18
CA ALA A 61 -22.89 4.96 14.53
C ALA A 61 -22.26 6.27 14.06
N LEU A 62 -20.94 6.45 14.27
CA LEU A 62 -20.21 7.61 13.75
C LEU A 62 -20.28 7.67 12.23
N ALA A 63 -20.07 6.54 11.55
CA ALA A 63 -20.13 6.46 10.10
C ALA A 63 -21.55 6.70 9.55
N ALA A 64 -22.60 6.39 10.30
CA ALA A 64 -23.99 6.64 9.91
C ALA A 64 -24.37 8.13 10.01
N ASP A 65 -23.80 8.86 10.97
CA ASP A 65 -24.16 10.25 11.26
C ASP A 65 -23.24 11.28 10.54
N PHE A 66 -22.03 10.87 10.15
CA PHE A 66 -21.09 11.75 9.43
C PHE A 66 -21.51 12.22 8.01
N PRO A 67 -22.33 11.49 7.22
CA PRO A 67 -22.72 11.92 5.87
C PRO A 67 -23.32 13.32 5.77
N GLU A 68 -24.01 13.80 6.81
CA GLU A 68 -24.53 15.17 6.84
C GLU A 68 -23.41 16.22 6.87
N VAL A 69 -22.33 15.95 7.61
CA VAL A 69 -21.12 16.78 7.63
C VAL A 69 -20.39 16.67 6.29
N ALA A 70 -20.18 15.45 5.81
CA ALA A 70 -19.47 15.18 4.57
C ALA A 70 -20.10 15.89 3.38
N LYS A 71 -21.44 15.87 3.27
CA LYS A 71 -22.19 16.52 2.19
C LYS A 71 -22.06 18.04 2.18
N GLY A 72 -21.84 18.69 3.32
CA GLY A 72 -21.67 20.15 3.39
C GLY A 72 -20.38 20.66 2.73
N PHE A 73 -19.43 19.75 2.50
CA PHE A 73 -18.08 20.03 2.00
C PHE A 73 -17.67 19.11 0.84
N ASP A 74 -18.57 18.28 0.33
CA ASP A 74 -18.28 17.28 -0.72
C ASP A 74 -17.10 16.36 -0.34
N MET A 75 -17.12 15.83 0.90
CA MET A 75 -16.05 14.96 1.41
C MET A 75 -16.15 13.53 0.88
N ASP A 76 -15.03 13.01 0.42
CA ASP A 76 -14.72 11.58 0.45
C ASP A 76 -14.09 11.24 1.80
N PHE A 77 -14.59 10.22 2.48
CA PHE A 77 -14.16 9.91 3.84
C PHE A 77 -14.20 8.41 4.14
N ALA A 78 -13.35 7.98 5.06
CA ALA A 78 -13.39 6.64 5.61
C ALA A 78 -13.08 6.65 7.11
N PHE A 79 -13.90 5.93 7.86
CA PHE A 79 -13.64 5.58 9.26
C PHE A 79 -12.94 4.24 9.34
N HIS A 80 -11.95 4.14 10.23
CA HIS A 80 -11.14 2.95 10.41
C HIS A 80 -11.06 2.60 11.90
N ASP A 81 -11.21 1.32 12.22
CA ASP A 81 -10.81 0.79 13.51
C ASP A 81 -9.32 0.47 13.48
N GLU A 82 -8.52 1.16 14.31
CA GLU A 82 -7.07 0.95 14.35
C GLU A 82 -6.68 -0.44 14.91
N ALA A 83 -7.61 -1.14 15.55
CA ALA A 83 -7.41 -2.53 15.97
C ALA A 83 -7.64 -3.53 14.81
N THR A 84 -8.34 -3.13 13.75
CA THR A 84 -8.59 -3.97 12.58
C THR A 84 -7.36 -3.97 11.69
N LYS A 85 -6.76 -5.14 11.51
CA LYS A 85 -5.62 -5.32 10.63
C LYS A 85 -6.07 -5.46 9.19
N MET A 86 -5.37 -4.77 8.30
CA MET A 86 -5.56 -4.89 6.87
C MET A 86 -5.18 -6.30 6.39
N LYS A 87 -6.04 -6.91 5.58
CA LYS A 87 -5.76 -8.21 4.93
C LYS A 87 -4.91 -8.00 3.70
N VAL A 88 -3.72 -8.60 3.65
CA VAL A 88 -2.72 -8.37 2.61
C VAL A 88 -2.35 -9.64 1.87
N VAL A 89 -2.41 -9.58 0.54
CA VAL A 89 -1.81 -10.58 -0.35
C VAL A 89 -0.42 -10.09 -0.76
N ILE A 90 0.59 -10.93 -0.58
CA ILE A 90 1.96 -10.64 -1.04
C ILE A 90 2.25 -11.44 -2.30
N MET A 91 2.71 -10.78 -3.35
CA MET A 91 3.13 -11.41 -4.60
C MET A 91 4.65 -11.36 -4.74
N VAL A 92 5.26 -12.50 -5.08
CA VAL A 92 6.73 -12.65 -5.15
C VAL A 92 7.14 -13.47 -6.37
N SER A 93 8.29 -13.16 -6.98
CA SER A 93 8.92 -14.03 -7.99
C SER A 93 10.13 -14.76 -7.40
N ARG A 94 11.34 -14.59 -7.96
CA ARG A 94 12.56 -15.28 -7.49
C ARG A 94 13.39 -14.47 -6.49
N PHE A 95 13.18 -13.16 -6.44
CA PHE A 95 13.87 -12.27 -5.49
C PHE A 95 12.99 -12.09 -4.24
N GLY A 96 13.38 -12.71 -3.13
CA GLY A 96 12.55 -12.76 -1.91
C GLY A 96 13.03 -11.86 -0.78
N HIS A 97 13.96 -10.94 -1.01
CA HIS A 97 14.43 -10.02 0.03
C HIS A 97 13.30 -9.14 0.58
N CYS A 98 12.43 -8.60 -0.27
CA CYS A 98 11.24 -7.85 0.17
C CYS A 98 10.25 -8.75 0.93
N LEU A 99 10.01 -9.97 0.43
CA LEU A 99 9.15 -10.94 1.14
C LEU A 99 9.69 -11.24 2.54
N ASN A 100 10.99 -11.53 2.66
CA ASN A 100 11.62 -11.86 3.94
C ASN A 100 11.55 -10.69 4.94
N ASP A 101 11.79 -9.45 4.48
CA ASP A 101 11.67 -8.26 5.33
C ASP A 101 10.23 -8.05 5.82
N LEU A 102 9.24 -8.17 4.93
CA LEU A 102 7.81 -8.06 5.29
C LEU A 102 7.40 -9.15 6.28
N LEU A 103 7.76 -10.42 6.03
CA LEU A 103 7.47 -11.54 6.94
C LEU A 103 8.13 -11.34 8.32
N TYR A 104 9.37 -10.85 8.36
CA TYR A 104 10.06 -10.56 9.60
C TYR A 104 9.34 -9.46 10.40
N ARG A 105 9.05 -8.30 9.77
CA ARG A 105 8.38 -7.17 10.42
C ARG A 105 6.98 -7.53 10.90
N TRP A 106 6.24 -8.29 10.10
CA TRP A 106 4.94 -8.82 10.46
C TRP A 106 5.03 -9.71 11.71
N ARG A 107 5.96 -10.67 11.71
CA ARG A 107 6.12 -11.62 12.82
C ARG A 107 6.48 -10.96 14.15
N ILE A 108 7.29 -9.90 14.12
CA ILE A 108 7.66 -9.16 15.33
C ILE A 108 6.61 -8.11 15.75
N GLY A 109 5.52 -7.96 14.99
CA GLY A 109 4.46 -6.99 15.24
C GLY A 109 4.78 -5.55 14.81
N ALA A 110 5.91 -5.31 14.14
CA ALA A 110 6.27 -3.99 13.63
C ALA A 110 5.46 -3.60 12.38
N LEU A 111 4.85 -4.58 11.70
CA LEU A 111 3.93 -4.38 10.59
C LEU A 111 2.58 -5.03 10.97
N PRO A 112 1.62 -4.26 11.52
CA PRO A 112 0.37 -4.80 12.05
C PRO A 112 -0.66 -5.06 10.94
N ILE A 113 -0.37 -6.05 10.10
CA ILE A 113 -1.23 -6.53 9.02
C ILE A 113 -1.57 -8.01 9.23
N ASP A 114 -2.54 -8.52 8.48
CA ASP A 114 -2.82 -9.94 8.35
C ASP A 114 -2.43 -10.41 6.94
N ILE A 115 -1.35 -11.18 6.84
CA ILE A 115 -0.91 -11.75 5.55
C ILE A 115 -1.80 -12.95 5.24
N VAL A 116 -2.79 -12.76 4.37
CA VAL A 116 -3.83 -13.76 4.09
C VAL A 116 -3.41 -14.77 3.02
N ALA A 117 -2.50 -14.40 2.13
CA ALA A 117 -1.88 -15.32 1.18
C ALA A 117 -0.56 -14.78 0.62
N VAL A 118 0.31 -15.69 0.17
CA VAL A 118 1.44 -15.37 -0.70
C VAL A 118 1.24 -16.06 -2.05
N ILE A 119 1.34 -15.29 -3.13
CA ILE A 119 1.23 -15.78 -4.49
C ILE A 119 2.59 -15.70 -5.17
N SER A 120 2.99 -16.75 -5.88
CA SER A 120 4.19 -16.72 -6.69
C SER A 120 4.01 -17.42 -8.03
N ASN A 121 4.69 -16.91 -9.06
CA ASN A 121 4.87 -17.59 -10.33
C ASN A 121 6.01 -18.62 -10.31
N HIS A 122 6.62 -18.85 -9.15
CA HIS A 122 7.67 -19.82 -8.88
C HIS A 122 7.44 -20.55 -7.54
N MET A 123 8.26 -21.57 -7.26
CA MET A 123 8.16 -22.37 -6.02
C MET A 123 9.24 -22.02 -4.99
N ASP A 124 10.16 -21.12 -5.33
CA ASP A 124 11.40 -20.83 -4.62
C ASP A 124 11.18 -20.52 -3.12
N TYR A 125 10.10 -19.81 -2.77
CA TYR A 125 9.80 -19.39 -1.39
C TYR A 125 8.66 -20.17 -0.71
N GLN A 126 8.12 -21.23 -1.32
CA GLN A 126 6.99 -21.97 -0.75
C GLN A 126 7.27 -22.43 0.68
N LYS A 127 8.44 -23.05 0.93
CA LYS A 127 8.79 -23.57 2.26
C LYS A 127 8.85 -22.46 3.30
N VAL A 128 9.40 -21.30 2.94
CA VAL A 128 9.51 -20.15 3.86
C VAL A 128 8.12 -19.69 4.29
N VAL A 129 7.21 -19.53 3.32
CA VAL A 129 5.84 -19.06 3.56
C VAL A 129 5.04 -20.08 4.39
N VAL A 130 5.05 -21.35 3.98
CA VAL A 130 4.26 -22.39 4.66
C VAL A 130 4.75 -22.63 6.08
N ASN A 131 6.05 -22.46 6.36
CA ASN A 131 6.58 -22.53 7.73
C ASN A 131 6.08 -21.40 8.65
N HIS A 132 5.46 -20.36 8.08
CA HIS A 132 4.76 -19.30 8.82
C HIS A 132 3.25 -19.55 8.91
N ASP A 133 2.76 -20.72 8.50
CA ASP A 133 1.34 -21.09 8.45
C ASP A 133 0.50 -20.17 7.52
N ILE A 134 1.15 -19.55 6.52
CA ILE A 134 0.50 -18.69 5.53
C ILE A 134 0.17 -19.51 4.28
N PRO A 135 -1.04 -19.37 3.68
CA PRO A 135 -1.37 -19.99 2.40
C PRO A 135 -0.42 -19.57 1.27
N PHE A 136 0.16 -20.54 0.58
CA PHE A 136 1.02 -20.30 -0.58
C PHE A 136 0.36 -20.78 -1.87
N HIS A 137 0.24 -19.89 -2.86
CA HIS A 137 -0.39 -20.17 -4.14
C HIS A 137 0.65 -20.07 -5.27
N HIS A 138 0.94 -21.21 -5.89
CA HIS A 138 1.76 -21.24 -7.10
C HIS A 138 0.89 -21.05 -8.34
N ILE A 139 1.01 -19.88 -8.98
CA ILE A 139 0.27 -19.51 -10.19
C ILE A 139 1.27 -19.15 -11.28
N LYS A 140 1.60 -20.13 -12.14
CA LYS A 140 2.53 -19.93 -13.25
C LYS A 140 1.91 -19.02 -14.31
N VAL A 141 2.65 -17.99 -14.70
CA VAL A 141 2.29 -17.05 -15.78
C VAL A 141 3.20 -17.27 -16.99
N THR A 142 2.59 -17.37 -18.17
CA THR A 142 3.21 -17.37 -19.51
C THR A 142 2.42 -16.42 -20.41
N PRO A 143 2.99 -15.97 -21.54
CA PRO A 143 2.26 -15.09 -22.47
C PRO A 143 0.91 -15.66 -22.92
N GLU A 144 0.81 -16.98 -23.07
CA GLU A 144 -0.38 -17.67 -23.58
C GLU A 144 -1.48 -17.82 -22.53
N ASN A 145 -1.13 -17.89 -21.24
CA ASN A 145 -2.08 -18.16 -20.16
C ASN A 145 -2.34 -16.95 -19.25
N LYS A 146 -1.77 -15.79 -19.56
CA LYS A 146 -1.80 -14.61 -18.69
C LYS A 146 -3.23 -14.25 -18.21
N PRO A 147 -4.26 -14.21 -19.06
CA PRO A 147 -5.62 -13.92 -18.60
C PRO A 147 -6.14 -14.92 -17.56
N ASP A 148 -5.95 -16.22 -17.79
CA ASP A 148 -6.36 -17.27 -16.86
C ASP A 148 -5.57 -17.23 -15.55
N ALA A 149 -4.28 -16.90 -15.63
CA ALA A 149 -3.41 -16.78 -14.46
C ALA A 149 -3.81 -15.58 -13.59
N GLU A 150 -4.10 -14.42 -14.19
CA GLU A 150 -4.58 -13.23 -13.47
C GLU A 150 -5.98 -13.44 -12.89
N ALA A 151 -6.88 -14.14 -13.59
CA ALA A 151 -8.17 -14.53 -13.04
C ALA A 151 -8.02 -15.38 -11.77
N ARG A 152 -7.08 -16.34 -11.76
CA ARG A 152 -6.78 -17.14 -10.56
C ARG A 152 -6.14 -16.32 -9.43
N ILE A 153 -5.31 -15.33 -9.76
CA ILE A 153 -4.76 -14.39 -8.77
C ILE A 153 -5.89 -13.61 -8.12
N MET A 154 -6.81 -13.06 -8.91
CA MET A 154 -7.96 -12.31 -8.41
C MET A 154 -8.92 -13.19 -7.62
N GLN A 155 -9.11 -14.46 -7.99
CA GLN A 155 -9.90 -15.38 -7.18
C GLN A 155 -9.32 -15.53 -5.76
N VAL A 156 -7.99 -15.65 -5.62
CA VAL A 156 -7.36 -15.70 -4.28
C VAL A 156 -7.60 -14.40 -3.52
N VAL A 157 -7.48 -13.24 -4.17
CA VAL A 157 -7.73 -11.93 -3.57
C VAL A 157 -9.18 -11.80 -3.08
N GLU A 158 -10.15 -12.26 -3.88
CA GLU A 158 -11.57 -12.24 -3.55
C GLU A 158 -11.93 -13.23 -2.44
N ASP A 159 -11.48 -14.49 -2.55
CA ASP A 159 -11.75 -15.55 -1.57
C ASP A 159 -11.18 -15.23 -0.18
N THR A 160 -10.06 -14.51 -0.15
CA THR A 160 -9.42 -14.08 1.10
C THR A 160 -9.89 -12.70 1.58
N GLU A 161 -10.74 -12.03 0.80
CA GLU A 161 -11.20 -10.66 1.04
C GLU A 161 -10.02 -9.70 1.26
N ALA A 162 -8.94 -9.84 0.50
CA ALA A 162 -7.73 -9.05 0.71
C ALA A 162 -7.96 -7.57 0.36
N ASP A 163 -7.61 -6.68 1.28
CA ASP A 163 -7.71 -5.23 1.13
C ASP A 163 -6.60 -4.66 0.24
N LEU A 164 -5.41 -5.28 0.28
CA LEU A 164 -4.20 -4.77 -0.37
C LEU A 164 -3.40 -5.90 -1.02
N ILE A 165 -2.85 -5.61 -2.21
CA ILE A 165 -1.81 -6.43 -2.84
C ILE A 165 -0.47 -5.72 -2.72
N VAL A 166 0.57 -6.45 -2.29
CA VAL A 166 1.95 -5.98 -2.27
C VAL A 166 2.79 -6.78 -3.27
N LEU A 167 3.31 -6.12 -4.30
CA LEU A 167 4.25 -6.71 -5.25
C LEU A 167 5.66 -6.69 -4.67
N ALA A 168 5.98 -7.68 -3.84
CA ALA A 168 7.30 -7.86 -3.25
C ALA A 168 8.30 -8.40 -4.29
N ARG A 169 8.68 -7.53 -5.24
CA ARG A 169 9.51 -7.87 -6.42
C ARG A 169 8.89 -8.98 -7.27
N TYR A 170 7.59 -8.87 -7.49
CA TYR A 170 6.89 -9.66 -8.49
C TYR A 170 7.25 -9.15 -9.90
N MET A 171 7.74 -10.04 -10.76
CA MET A 171 8.38 -9.65 -12.02
C MET A 171 7.46 -9.74 -13.25
N GLN A 172 6.20 -10.15 -13.08
CA GLN A 172 5.22 -10.12 -14.18
C GLN A 172 4.51 -8.78 -14.17
N ILE A 173 4.45 -8.13 -15.34
CA ILE A 173 3.65 -6.93 -15.56
C ILE A 173 2.17 -7.32 -15.44
N LEU A 174 1.42 -6.62 -14.60
CA LEU A 174 -0.03 -6.82 -14.46
C LEU A 174 -0.76 -6.28 -15.70
N SER A 175 -1.91 -6.85 -16.05
CA SER A 175 -2.78 -6.25 -17.07
C SER A 175 -3.46 -4.98 -16.57
N ASP A 176 -3.83 -4.11 -17.51
CA ASP A 176 -4.62 -2.90 -17.25
C ASP A 176 -5.92 -3.22 -16.50
N GLU A 177 -6.57 -4.35 -16.83
CA GLU A 177 -7.80 -4.81 -16.18
C GLU A 177 -7.57 -5.07 -14.68
N MET A 178 -6.49 -5.79 -14.34
CA MET A 178 -6.15 -6.04 -12.94
C MET A 178 -5.76 -4.75 -12.21
N CYS A 179 -5.00 -3.86 -12.85
CA CYS A 179 -4.64 -2.56 -12.28
C CYS A 179 -5.88 -1.69 -12.00
N GLN A 180 -6.86 -1.67 -12.91
CA GLN A 180 -8.10 -0.91 -12.73
C GLN A 180 -8.97 -1.48 -11.62
N LYS A 181 -9.13 -2.82 -11.58
CA LYS A 181 -9.97 -3.50 -10.57
C LYS A 181 -9.47 -3.28 -9.14
N MET A 182 -8.16 -3.12 -8.96
CA MET A 182 -7.49 -2.91 -7.67
C MET A 182 -6.81 -1.53 -7.61
N SER A 183 -7.34 -0.54 -8.32
CA SER A 183 -6.78 0.82 -8.32
C SER A 183 -6.68 1.37 -6.89
N GLY A 184 -5.52 1.95 -6.56
CA GLY A 184 -5.21 2.43 -5.20
C GLY A 184 -4.99 1.31 -4.15
N ARG A 185 -5.01 0.04 -4.55
CA ARG A 185 -4.92 -1.15 -3.67
C ARG A 185 -3.85 -2.14 -4.08
N ILE A 186 -2.90 -1.70 -4.90
CA ILE A 186 -1.68 -2.46 -5.22
C ILE A 186 -0.47 -1.55 -5.00
N ILE A 187 0.46 -1.99 -4.14
CA ILE A 187 1.74 -1.31 -3.92
C ILE A 187 2.85 -2.11 -4.57
N ASN A 188 3.69 -1.44 -5.35
CA ASN A 188 4.88 -2.01 -5.97
C ASN A 188 6.17 -1.37 -5.44
N ILE A 189 7.29 -2.08 -5.62
CA ILE A 189 8.64 -1.61 -5.32
C ILE A 189 9.56 -1.92 -6.50
N HIS A 190 10.27 -0.90 -6.99
CA HIS A 190 11.34 -1.09 -7.98
C HIS A 190 12.63 -0.39 -7.54
N HIS A 191 13.77 -0.97 -7.95
CA HIS A 191 15.12 -0.57 -7.52
C HIS A 191 15.72 0.46 -8.46
N SER A 192 15.00 1.56 -8.64
CA SER A 192 15.50 2.73 -9.32
C SER A 192 14.86 3.97 -8.74
N PHE A 193 15.59 5.08 -8.85
CA PHE A 193 14.97 6.39 -8.71
C PHE A 193 14.26 6.68 -10.03
N LEU A 194 12.93 6.78 -10.02
CA LEU A 194 12.22 7.39 -11.14
C LEU A 194 12.56 8.89 -11.14
N PRO A 195 12.91 9.49 -12.29
CA PRO A 195 12.82 8.95 -13.67
C PRO A 195 14.12 8.38 -14.26
N SER A 196 15.21 8.22 -13.49
CA SER A 196 16.58 8.08 -14.04
C SER A 196 16.93 6.70 -14.64
N PHE A 197 16.34 5.60 -14.16
CA PHE A 197 16.63 4.26 -14.70
C PHE A 197 15.35 3.43 -14.86
N LYS A 198 14.73 3.54 -16.04
CA LYS A 198 13.55 2.74 -16.43
C LYS A 198 13.98 1.45 -17.17
N GLY A 199 13.14 0.42 -17.11
CA GLY A 199 13.31 -0.80 -17.89
C GLY A 199 14.29 -1.82 -17.30
N ALA A 200 14.80 -2.73 -18.16
CA ALA A 200 15.54 -3.90 -17.71
C ALA A 200 16.94 -3.57 -17.15
N ASN A 201 17.32 -4.29 -16.09
CA ASN A 201 18.64 -4.29 -15.46
C ASN A 201 19.14 -2.89 -14.97
N PRO A 202 18.41 -2.23 -14.06
CA PRO A 202 18.75 -0.89 -13.57
C PRO A 202 20.12 -0.83 -12.89
N TYR A 203 20.55 -1.90 -12.21
CA TYR A 203 21.86 -1.94 -11.53
C TYR A 203 23.04 -1.89 -12.50
N LYS A 204 22.93 -2.56 -13.66
CA LYS A 204 23.96 -2.48 -14.70
C LYS A 204 24.09 -1.05 -15.24
N GLN A 205 22.96 -0.40 -15.52
CA GLN A 205 22.94 1.00 -15.98
C GLN A 205 23.56 1.94 -14.94
N ALA A 206 23.21 1.77 -13.67
CA ALA A 206 23.77 2.54 -12.55
C ALA A 206 25.30 2.36 -12.42
N PHE A 207 25.78 1.12 -12.55
CA PHE A 207 27.21 0.81 -12.51
C PHE A 207 27.98 1.42 -13.68
N GLU A 208 27.50 1.24 -14.92
CA GLU A 208 28.11 1.83 -16.13
C GLU A 208 28.15 3.36 -16.06
N ARG A 209 27.15 3.99 -15.43
CA ARG A 209 27.10 5.43 -15.21
C ARG A 209 27.97 5.90 -14.04
N GLY A 210 28.48 4.97 -13.23
CA GLY A 210 29.39 5.25 -12.11
C GLY A 210 28.72 6.01 -10.96
N VAL A 211 27.40 5.83 -10.76
CA VAL A 211 26.63 6.57 -9.74
C VAL A 211 27.18 6.32 -8.34
N LYS A 212 26.85 7.23 -7.41
CA LYS A 212 27.27 7.14 -5.99
C LYS A 212 26.11 6.94 -5.03
N LEU A 213 24.91 6.89 -5.58
CA LEU A 213 23.66 6.66 -4.89
C LEU A 213 22.83 5.72 -5.76
N ILE A 214 22.18 4.76 -5.12
CA ILE A 214 21.07 4.00 -5.70
C ILE A 214 19.87 4.21 -4.79
N GLY A 215 18.66 3.99 -5.30
CA GLY A 215 17.45 4.15 -4.51
C GLY A 215 16.38 3.18 -4.95
N ALA A 216 15.30 3.17 -4.17
CA ALA A 216 14.10 2.43 -4.46
C ALA A 216 12.88 3.34 -4.28
N THR A 217 11.82 3.05 -5.03
CA THR A 217 10.57 3.79 -4.99
C THR A 217 9.43 2.83 -4.75
N ALA A 218 8.65 3.07 -3.69
CA ALA A 218 7.37 2.43 -3.46
C ALA A 218 6.26 3.31 -4.06
N HIS A 219 5.35 2.72 -4.82
CA HIS A 219 4.29 3.46 -5.49
C HIS A 219 3.03 2.62 -5.62
N TYR A 220 1.87 3.28 -5.78
CA TYR A 220 0.66 2.60 -6.20
C TYR A 220 0.78 2.18 -7.66
N VAL A 221 0.28 0.99 -8.01
CA VAL A 221 0.29 0.52 -9.40
C VAL A 221 -0.87 1.14 -10.17
N THR A 222 -0.59 1.60 -11.38
CA THR A 222 -1.56 2.06 -12.38
C THR A 222 -1.37 1.26 -13.67
N ALA A 223 -2.15 1.56 -14.72
CA ALA A 223 -1.92 0.98 -16.05
C ALA A 223 -0.58 1.45 -16.66
N ASP A 224 -0.08 2.61 -16.24
CA ASP A 224 1.22 3.12 -16.64
C ASP A 224 2.33 2.44 -15.83
N LEU A 225 3.11 1.59 -16.50
CA LEU A 225 4.14 0.76 -15.87
C LEU A 225 5.18 1.60 -15.12
N ASP A 226 5.32 1.35 -13.82
CA ASP A 226 6.25 2.04 -12.91
C ASP A 226 6.07 3.58 -12.90
N GLU A 227 4.84 4.08 -13.06
CA GLU A 227 4.57 5.54 -13.09
C GLU A 227 3.38 5.97 -12.21
N GLY A 228 2.86 5.07 -11.37
CA GLY A 228 1.78 5.44 -10.46
C GLY A 228 2.23 6.33 -9.30
N PRO A 229 1.27 6.84 -8.49
CA PRO A 229 1.54 7.77 -7.40
C PRO A 229 2.59 7.24 -6.41
N ILE A 230 3.66 8.02 -6.23
CA ILE A 230 4.77 7.70 -5.32
C ILE A 230 4.29 7.78 -3.87
N ILE A 231 4.62 6.76 -3.08
CA ILE A 231 4.33 6.66 -1.65
C ILE A 231 5.57 7.00 -0.83
N GLU A 232 6.71 6.40 -1.17
CA GLU A 232 7.96 6.54 -0.41
C GLU A 232 9.18 6.33 -1.31
N GLN A 233 10.28 7.02 -1.02
CA GLN A 233 11.56 6.88 -1.71
C GLN A 233 12.72 6.97 -0.74
N ASP A 234 13.71 6.10 -0.89
CA ASP A 234 14.94 6.17 -0.11
C ASP A 234 16.18 5.84 -0.95
N ILE A 235 17.35 6.28 -0.49
CA ILE A 235 18.64 6.13 -1.15
C ILE A 235 19.68 5.52 -0.24
N VAL A 236 20.57 4.74 -0.84
CA VAL A 236 21.78 4.24 -0.19
C VAL A 236 23.01 4.62 -0.99
N ARG A 237 24.11 4.88 -0.28
CA ARG A 237 25.39 5.23 -0.88
C ARG A 237 26.05 3.99 -1.47
N ILE A 238 26.63 4.18 -2.65
CA ILE A 238 27.45 3.18 -3.32
C ILE A 238 28.84 3.71 -3.65
N THR A 239 29.78 2.81 -3.83
CA THR A 239 31.20 3.10 -4.06
C THR A 239 31.70 2.43 -5.33
N HIS A 240 32.88 2.85 -5.80
CA HIS A 240 33.53 2.27 -6.97
C HIS A 240 34.03 0.82 -6.75
N ALA A 241 34.05 0.34 -5.50
CA ALA A 241 34.48 -1.01 -5.16
C ALA A 241 33.37 -2.06 -5.35
N GLN A 242 32.13 -1.63 -5.56
CA GLN A 242 30.97 -2.51 -5.69
C GLN A 242 30.64 -2.77 -7.16
N SER A 243 30.28 -4.01 -7.47
CA SER A 243 29.88 -4.53 -8.78
C SER A 243 28.35 -4.60 -8.90
N PRO A 244 27.79 -4.80 -10.11
CA PRO A 244 26.35 -5.02 -10.28
C PRO A 244 25.79 -6.22 -9.49
N GLN A 245 26.63 -7.19 -9.14
CA GLN A 245 26.22 -8.39 -8.40
C GLN A 245 26.03 -8.14 -6.90
N ASP A 246 26.59 -7.05 -6.36
CA ASP A 246 26.50 -6.71 -4.94
C ASP A 246 25.11 -6.15 -4.54
N TYR A 247 24.20 -5.98 -5.49
CA TYR A 247 22.88 -5.36 -5.30
C TYR A 247 21.71 -6.24 -5.74
N VAL A 248 21.94 -7.54 -5.95
CA VAL A 248 20.92 -8.51 -6.38
C VAL A 248 20.15 -9.09 -5.20
#